data_AF-A0A0A2JS42-F1
#
_entry.id   AF-A0A0A2JS42-F1
#
_cell.length_a   1.000
_cell.length_b   1.000
_cell.length_c   1.000
_cell.angle_alpha   90.00
_cell.angle_beta   90.00
_cell.angle_gamma   90.00
#
_symmetry.space_group_name_H-M   'P 1'
#
loop_
_entity.id
_entity.type
_entity.pdbx_description
1 polymer ?
#
loop_
_entity_poly.entity_id
_entity_poly.type
_entity_poly.pdbx_seq_one_letter_code
_entity_poly.pdbx_strand_id
1 'polypeptide(L)'
;MFTSPNGNGTNGSIASPGASRDRNWYQTSVDQATGLPDVDPVVLPKVSPRLEDAEDFDDWYDEVMNILKDNNLHLLIDANLPRPSRSDPARQQWHELSCQVARWLELSVSNEFYLEIRAYGNDVYLADAFMANAKKHFSGKHHRALKPAMMRFLNTRRAEFDSTSDFISALEDNFSVANARGAMFTPYLALCIMLRELSTVLALEAFIDLKEKELYAISDPQLNITEARYHETCSTIINHVKRAGIDSLS
;
A
#
# COMPACT_ATOMS: atom_id res chain seq x y z
N MET A 1 51.53 59.47 35.09
CA MET A 1 51.09 58.15 34.59
C MET A 1 49.56 58.15 34.63
N PHE A 2 48.95 57.96 33.45
CA PHE A 2 47.50 57.83 33.21
C PHE A 2 46.90 56.73 34.13
N THR A 3 45.70 56.83 34.71
CA THR A 3 44.40 57.24 34.17
C THR A 3 43.43 57.69 35.29
N SER A 4 42.57 58.65 34.93
CA SER A 4 41.23 58.95 35.47
C SER A 4 40.19 58.35 34.50
N PRO A 5 38.83 58.41 34.67
CA PRO A 5 38.00 58.83 35.84
C PRO A 5 36.67 58.02 36.02
N ASN A 6 35.84 58.52 36.97
CA ASN A 6 34.36 58.58 36.98
C ASN A 6 33.56 57.29 37.25
N GLY A 7 32.46 57.32 38.00
CA GLY A 7 31.69 58.45 38.52
C GLY A 7 30.21 58.04 38.61
N ASN A 8 29.62 58.32 39.76
CA ASN A 8 28.22 58.12 40.17
C ASN A 8 27.14 58.41 39.12
N GLY A 9 25.96 57.79 39.29
CA GLY A 9 24.70 58.49 39.01
C GLY A 9 23.48 57.63 38.64
N THR A 10 22.79 57.12 39.66
CA THR A 10 21.31 57.11 39.87
C THR A 10 20.29 56.84 38.75
N ASN A 11 19.33 56.01 39.15
CA ASN A 11 17.89 56.01 38.87
C ASN A 11 17.36 55.44 37.54
N GLY A 12 16.41 54.51 37.68
CA GLY A 12 15.43 54.20 36.64
C GLY A 12 14.96 52.75 36.64
N SER A 13 13.95 52.43 37.45
CA SER A 13 13.16 51.21 37.33
C SER A 13 12.39 51.20 36.02
N ILE A 14 12.56 50.16 35.19
CA ILE A 14 11.51 49.64 34.30
C ILE A 14 11.56 48.12 34.40
N ALA A 15 10.47 47.55 34.92
CA ALA A 15 10.20 46.13 34.89
C ALA A 15 10.08 45.63 33.44
N SER A 16 10.79 44.55 33.13
CA SER A 16 10.42 43.64 32.05
C SER A 16 10.30 42.25 32.68
N PRO A 17 9.17 41.53 32.51
CA PRO A 17 9.07 40.15 32.96
C PRO A 17 10.14 39.37 32.19
N GLY A 18 11.10 38.82 32.91
CA GLY A 18 12.08 37.90 32.35
C GLY A 18 11.34 36.68 31.83
N ALA A 19 10.98 36.71 30.54
CA ALA A 19 10.55 35.54 29.80
C ALA A 19 11.62 34.48 30.00
N SER A 20 11.22 33.35 30.58
CA SER A 20 12.04 32.15 30.65
C SER A 20 12.60 31.88 29.25
N ARG A 21 13.92 32.03 29.09
CA ARG A 21 14.63 31.73 27.84
C ARG A 21 14.88 30.23 27.73
N ASP A 22 13.84 29.43 27.94
CA ASP A 22 13.93 28.02 27.62
C ASP A 22 13.66 27.85 26.13
N ARG A 23 14.72 27.99 25.32
CA ARG A 23 14.70 27.84 23.85
C ARG A 23 14.96 26.39 23.44
N ASN A 24 14.44 25.43 24.20
CA ASN A 24 14.69 24.01 23.95
C ASN A 24 13.52 23.36 23.18
N TRP A 25 13.07 24.03 22.12
CA TRP A 25 11.93 23.61 21.30
C TRP A 25 12.21 22.38 20.42
N TYR A 26 13.46 21.93 20.36
CA TYR A 26 13.89 20.75 19.60
C TYR A 26 13.94 19.45 20.42
N GLN A 27 13.51 19.47 21.69
CA GLN A 27 13.67 18.35 22.61
C GLN A 27 12.35 17.72 23.08
N THR A 28 11.24 18.01 22.42
CA THR A 28 10.01 17.25 22.63
C THR A 28 10.03 16.05 21.67
N SER A 29 10.26 14.85 22.21
CA SER A 29 10.07 13.62 21.47
C SER A 29 8.61 13.55 21.02
N VAL A 30 8.36 13.57 19.70
CA VAL A 30 7.01 13.38 19.16
C VAL A 30 6.51 12.01 19.59
N ASP A 31 5.39 12.00 20.30
CA ASP A 31 4.66 10.81 20.70
C ASP A 31 3.21 10.88 20.16
N GLN A 32 2.44 9.82 20.40
CA GLN A 32 1.05 9.76 19.94
C GLN A 32 0.11 10.81 20.58
N ALA A 33 0.53 11.52 21.63
CA ALA A 33 -0.25 12.57 22.29
C ALA A 33 0.04 13.97 21.73
N THR A 34 1.01 14.09 20.81
CA THR A 34 1.42 15.37 20.23
C THR A 34 0.28 16.02 19.44
N GLY A 35 -0.16 17.20 19.87
CA GLY A 35 -1.16 17.99 19.15
C GLY A 35 -2.59 17.47 19.20
N LEU A 36 -2.91 16.61 20.17
CA LEU A 36 -4.28 16.13 20.36
C LEU A 36 -5.26 17.29 20.66
N PRO A 37 -6.49 17.22 20.14
CA PRO A 37 -7.53 18.20 20.45
C PRO A 37 -7.99 18.07 21.90
N ASP A 38 -8.41 19.18 22.50
CA ASP A 38 -9.04 19.19 23.84
C ASP A 38 -10.24 18.23 23.89
N VAL A 39 -10.43 17.57 25.05
CA VAL A 39 -11.41 16.50 25.21
C VAL A 39 -12.85 17.05 25.19
N ASP A 40 -13.47 17.00 24.02
CA ASP A 40 -14.91 16.93 23.79
C ASP A 40 -15.15 15.68 22.90
N PRO A 41 -16.28 14.96 22.95
CA PRO A 41 -16.45 13.75 22.16
C PRO A 41 -16.16 14.05 20.68
N VAL A 42 -15.14 13.41 20.12
CA VAL A 42 -14.80 13.62 18.71
C VAL A 42 -15.86 12.92 17.88
N VAL A 43 -16.64 13.69 17.14
CA VAL A 43 -17.61 13.15 16.18
C VAL A 43 -16.90 12.93 14.84
N LEU A 44 -16.38 11.72 14.65
CA LEU A 44 -15.77 11.34 13.38
C LEU A 44 -16.84 10.95 12.35
N PRO A 45 -16.69 11.36 11.07
CA PRO A 45 -17.57 10.90 10.00
C PRO A 45 -17.48 9.38 9.84
N LYS A 46 -18.59 8.77 9.40
CA LYS A 46 -18.61 7.34 9.12
C LYS A 46 -17.84 7.05 7.83
N VAL A 47 -16.89 6.13 7.89
CA VAL A 47 -16.26 5.54 6.69
C VAL A 47 -17.28 4.67 5.97
N SER A 48 -17.49 4.94 4.69
CA SER A 48 -18.51 4.24 3.88
C SER A 48 -18.03 4.07 2.44
N PRO A 49 -18.01 2.83 1.91
CA PRO A 49 -18.50 1.59 2.51
C PRO A 49 -17.62 1.10 3.68
N ARG A 50 -18.15 0.15 4.47
CA ARG A 50 -17.32 -0.57 5.44
C ARG A 50 -16.33 -1.44 4.70
N LEU A 51 -15.16 -1.66 5.31
CA LEU A 51 -14.19 -2.61 4.76
C LEU A 51 -14.73 -4.04 4.85
N GLU A 52 -15.08 -4.59 3.69
CA GLU A 52 -15.63 -5.95 3.55
C GLU A 52 -14.74 -6.84 2.68
N ASP A 53 -13.88 -6.26 1.83
CA ASP A 53 -12.86 -6.97 1.07
C ASP A 53 -11.44 -6.56 1.54
N ALA A 54 -10.50 -7.51 1.53
CA ALA A 54 -9.10 -7.24 1.81
C ALA A 54 -8.42 -6.45 0.68
N GLU A 55 -8.94 -6.52 -0.56
CA GLU A 55 -8.42 -5.76 -1.71
C GLU A 55 -8.66 -4.24 -1.53
N ASP A 56 -9.71 -3.84 -0.81
CA ASP A 56 -10.06 -2.44 -0.54
C ASP A 56 -9.31 -1.83 0.66
N PHE A 57 -8.36 -2.57 1.27
CA PHE A 57 -7.71 -2.14 2.50
C PHE A 57 -6.92 -0.83 2.35
N ASP A 58 -6.21 -0.66 1.24
CA ASP A 58 -5.38 0.54 1.02
C ASP A 58 -6.25 1.79 0.85
N ASP A 59 -7.32 1.70 0.05
CA ASP A 59 -8.30 2.78 -0.13
C ASP A 59 -9.01 3.13 1.19
N TRP A 60 -9.42 2.13 1.96
CA TRP A 60 -10.00 2.31 3.29
C TRP A 60 -9.01 2.96 4.27
N TYR A 61 -7.75 2.55 4.24
CA TYR A 61 -6.71 3.09 5.12
C TYR A 61 -6.44 4.56 4.80
N ASP A 62 -6.41 4.92 3.52
CA ASP A 62 -6.24 6.31 3.09
C ASP A 62 -7.43 7.19 3.50
N GLU A 63 -8.67 6.71 3.37
CA GLU A 63 -9.86 7.42 3.86
C GLU A 63 -9.79 7.62 5.39
N VAL A 64 -9.47 6.56 6.14
CA VAL A 64 -9.26 6.62 7.59
C VAL A 64 -8.19 7.64 7.96
N MET A 65 -7.04 7.61 7.28
CA MET A 65 -5.92 8.51 7.54
C MET A 65 -6.30 9.96 7.27
N ASN A 66 -7.05 10.24 6.20
CA ASN A 66 -7.49 11.59 5.87
C ASN A 66 -8.48 12.14 6.92
N ILE A 67 -9.48 11.35 7.30
CA ILE A 67 -10.43 11.72 8.35
C ILE A 67 -9.70 12.02 9.67
N LEU A 68 -8.75 11.18 10.08
CA LEU A 68 -8.01 11.40 11.31
C LEU A 68 -7.04 12.59 11.22
N LYS A 69 -6.47 12.89 10.06
CA LYS A 69 -5.65 14.09 9.85
C LYS A 69 -6.48 15.36 10.03
N ASP A 70 -7.67 15.42 9.43
CA ASP A 70 -8.57 16.56 9.52
C ASP A 70 -9.01 16.86 10.97
N ASN A 71 -8.94 15.85 11.84
CA ASN A 71 -9.29 15.95 13.25
C ASN A 71 -8.07 15.99 14.21
N ASN A 72 -6.83 16.04 13.69
CA ASN A 72 -5.58 15.98 14.48
C ASN A 72 -5.44 14.70 15.35
N LEU A 73 -5.93 13.57 14.86
CA LEU A 73 -5.93 12.27 15.55
C LEU A 73 -5.07 11.21 14.85
N HIS A 74 -4.50 11.51 13.69
CA HIS A 74 -3.75 10.55 12.86
C HIS A 74 -2.55 9.91 13.57
N LEU A 75 -1.94 10.58 14.56
CA LEU A 75 -0.84 10.01 15.34
C LEU A 75 -1.31 8.86 16.27
N LEU A 76 -2.60 8.82 16.64
CA LEU A 76 -3.14 7.78 17.52
C LEU A 76 -3.14 6.39 16.90
N ILE A 77 -3.09 6.28 15.57
CA ILE A 77 -3.05 5.00 14.85
C ILE A 77 -1.64 4.61 14.41
N ASP A 78 -0.63 5.45 14.66
CA ASP A 78 0.76 5.17 14.29
C ASP A 78 1.50 4.44 15.42
N ALA A 79 1.56 3.12 15.30
CA ALA A 79 2.27 2.25 16.24
C ALA A 79 3.80 2.42 16.25
N ASN A 80 4.38 3.17 15.29
CA ASN A 80 5.81 3.49 15.30
C ASN A 80 6.15 4.64 16.25
N LEU A 81 5.15 5.44 16.62
CA LEU A 81 5.33 6.49 17.62
C LEU A 81 5.17 5.91 19.02
N PRO A 82 6.00 6.34 19.98
CA PRO A 82 5.83 5.94 21.35
C PRO A 82 4.47 6.42 21.88
N ARG A 83 3.86 5.62 22.75
CA ARG A 83 2.73 6.06 23.57
C ARG A 83 3.26 7.03 24.63
N PRO A 84 2.44 8.01 25.10
CA PRO A 84 2.85 8.93 26.14
C PRO A 84 3.24 8.19 27.43
N SER A 85 4.27 8.73 28.09
CA SER A 85 4.79 8.17 29.35
C SER A 85 3.73 8.12 30.43
N ARG A 86 3.87 7.21 31.40
CA ARG A 86 2.95 7.09 32.54
C ARG A 86 2.80 8.37 33.36
N SER A 87 3.85 9.20 33.39
CA SER A 87 3.92 10.47 34.10
C SER A 87 3.46 11.67 33.26
N ASP A 88 3.12 11.46 31.98
CA ASP A 88 2.71 12.52 31.08
C ASP A 88 1.28 12.99 31.42
N PRO A 89 1.05 14.30 31.65
CA PRO A 89 -0.30 14.84 31.84
C PRO A 89 -1.26 14.52 30.69
N ALA A 90 -0.78 14.42 29.45
CA ALA A 90 -1.59 14.13 28.27
C ALA A 90 -1.96 12.64 28.13
N ARG A 91 -1.43 11.76 28.98
CA ARG A 91 -1.67 10.31 28.88
C ARG A 91 -3.15 9.94 29.01
N GLN A 92 -3.87 10.60 29.91
CA GLN A 92 -5.29 10.30 30.11
C GLN A 92 -6.11 10.66 28.87
N GLN A 93 -5.88 11.85 28.32
CA GLN A 93 -6.48 12.33 27.07
C GLN A 93 -6.15 11.42 25.90
N TRP A 94 -4.88 11.04 25.73
CA TRP A 94 -4.46 10.08 24.72
C TRP A 94 -5.21 8.75 24.84
N HIS A 95 -5.34 8.21 26.06
CA HIS A 95 -6.00 6.93 26.28
C HIS A 95 -7.49 7.01 25.91
N GLU A 96 -8.18 8.06 26.32
CA GLU A 96 -9.60 8.27 26.02
C GLU A 96 -9.86 8.43 24.52
N LEU A 97 -9.06 9.26 23.84
CA LEU A 97 -9.17 9.46 22.40
C LEU A 97 -8.78 8.20 21.62
N SER A 98 -7.75 7.48 22.05
CA SER A 98 -7.35 6.21 21.44
C SER A 98 -8.47 5.16 21.52
N CYS A 99 -9.16 5.06 22.66
CA CYS A 99 -10.33 4.18 22.81
C CYS A 99 -11.50 4.61 21.91
N GLN A 100 -11.76 5.91 21.78
CA GLN A 100 -12.81 6.42 20.90
C GLN A 100 -12.51 6.11 19.43
N VAL A 101 -11.28 6.37 18.99
CA VAL A 101 -10.83 6.07 17.63
C VAL A 101 -10.86 4.57 17.36
N ALA A 102 -10.42 3.72 18.29
CA ALA A 102 -10.50 2.27 18.13
C ALA A 102 -11.95 1.78 17.93
N ARG A 103 -12.89 2.31 18.72
CA ARG A 103 -14.31 1.99 18.56
C ARG A 103 -14.88 2.50 17.23
N TRP A 104 -14.43 3.66 16.77
CA TRP A 104 -14.81 4.18 15.45
C TRP A 104 -14.25 3.31 14.31
N LEU A 105 -13.00 2.83 14.42
CA LEU A 105 -12.39 1.88 13.48
C LEU A 105 -13.11 0.53 13.46
N GLU A 106 -13.55 0.02 14.62
CA GLU A 106 -14.38 -1.19 14.69
C GLU A 106 -15.68 -1.04 13.86
N LEU A 107 -16.29 0.15 13.87
CA LEU A 107 -17.51 0.43 13.12
C LEU A 107 -17.29 0.63 11.61
N SER A 108 -16.04 0.82 11.17
CA SER A 108 -15.68 1.01 9.75
C SER A 108 -15.26 -0.28 9.05
N VAL A 109 -15.20 -1.41 9.76
CA VAL A 109 -14.89 -2.73 9.19
C VAL A 109 -16.07 -3.69 9.33
N SER A 110 -16.06 -4.78 8.56
CA SER A 110 -17.02 -5.87 8.73
C SER A 110 -16.82 -6.57 10.09
N ASN A 111 -17.89 -7.19 10.61
CA ASN A 111 -17.80 -7.94 11.87
C ASN A 111 -16.83 -9.14 11.77
N GLU A 112 -16.72 -9.73 10.58
CA GLU A 112 -15.75 -10.79 10.30
C GLU A 112 -14.32 -10.28 10.45
N PHE A 113 -13.98 -9.18 9.76
CA PHE A 113 -12.64 -8.60 9.84
C PHE A 113 -12.30 -8.11 11.23
N TYR A 114 -13.26 -7.54 11.96
CA TYR A 114 -13.05 -7.18 13.37
C TYR A 114 -12.61 -8.40 14.22
N LEU A 115 -13.31 -9.53 14.10
CA LEU A 115 -12.97 -10.75 14.84
C LEU A 115 -11.60 -11.28 14.44
N GLU A 116 -11.25 -11.22 13.16
CA GLU A 116 -9.95 -11.64 12.67
C GLU A 116 -8.81 -10.72 13.16
N ILE A 117 -8.97 -9.39 13.09
CA ILE A 117 -8.01 -8.40 13.60
C ILE A 117 -7.80 -8.62 15.11
N ARG A 118 -8.87 -8.85 15.87
CA ARG A 118 -8.80 -9.14 17.30
C ARG A 118 -8.06 -10.44 17.61
N ALA A 119 -8.16 -11.45 16.75
CA ALA A 119 -7.42 -12.70 16.92
C ALA A 119 -5.90 -12.54 16.73
N TYR A 120 -5.44 -11.48 16.05
CA TYR A 120 -4.03 -11.26 15.75
C TYR A 120 -3.20 -10.66 16.89
N GLY A 121 -3.81 -9.98 17.86
CA GLY A 121 -3.06 -9.26 18.89
C GLY A 121 -3.87 -8.78 20.08
N ASN A 122 -3.14 -8.32 21.10
CA ASN A 122 -3.72 -7.75 22.32
C ASN A 122 -4.05 -6.26 22.13
N ASP A 123 -4.82 -5.72 23.06
CA ASP A 123 -5.09 -4.29 23.19
C ASP A 123 -5.75 -3.61 21.98
N VAL A 124 -6.53 -4.34 21.16
CA VAL A 124 -7.27 -3.75 20.02
C VAL A 124 -8.32 -2.69 20.43
N TYR A 125 -8.53 -2.46 21.72
CA TYR A 125 -9.29 -1.32 22.23
C TYR A 125 -8.51 0.00 22.14
N LEU A 126 -7.21 -0.02 21.79
CA LEU A 126 -6.39 1.15 21.47
C LEU A 126 -6.20 1.26 19.96
N ALA A 127 -6.24 2.48 19.44
CA ALA A 127 -6.27 2.78 18.01
C ALA A 127 -5.01 2.31 17.26
N ASP A 128 -3.83 2.50 17.85
CA ASP A 128 -2.55 2.07 17.30
C ASP A 128 -2.44 0.55 17.18
N ALA A 129 -2.85 -0.15 18.24
CA ALA A 129 -2.85 -1.62 18.27
C ALA A 129 -3.87 -2.21 17.29
N PHE A 130 -5.07 -1.62 17.21
CA PHE A 130 -6.05 -2.00 16.20
C PHE A 130 -5.47 -1.86 14.79
N MET A 131 -4.93 -0.68 14.46
CA MET A 131 -4.41 -0.39 13.12
C MET A 131 -3.18 -1.26 12.78
N ALA A 132 -2.27 -1.48 13.73
CA ALA A 132 -1.13 -2.36 13.53
C ALA A 132 -1.55 -3.81 13.23
N ASN A 133 -2.55 -4.32 13.96
CA ASN A 133 -3.09 -5.65 13.73
C ASN A 133 -3.86 -5.74 12.40
N ALA A 134 -4.60 -4.69 12.03
CA ALA A 134 -5.26 -4.59 10.72
C ALA A 134 -4.23 -4.67 9.59
N LYS A 135 -3.20 -3.81 9.60
CA LYS A 135 -2.09 -3.85 8.63
C LYS A 135 -1.48 -5.25 8.53
N LYS A 136 -1.14 -5.86 9.66
CA LYS A 136 -0.57 -7.22 9.68
C LYS A 136 -1.51 -8.28 9.09
N HIS A 137 -2.79 -8.21 9.41
CA HIS A 137 -3.81 -9.12 8.91
C HIS A 137 -3.96 -9.01 7.38
N PHE A 138 -4.14 -7.79 6.87
CA PHE A 138 -4.38 -7.55 5.44
C PHE A 138 -3.12 -7.69 4.59
N SER A 139 -1.93 -7.30 5.07
CA SER A 139 -0.66 -7.63 4.39
C SER A 139 -0.45 -9.14 4.26
N GLY A 140 -0.86 -9.92 5.27
CA GLY A 140 -0.81 -11.39 5.22
C GLY A 140 -1.77 -11.99 4.18
N LYS A 141 -2.98 -11.43 4.05
CA LYS A 141 -3.96 -11.83 3.03
C LYS A 141 -3.49 -11.46 1.62
N HIS A 142 -2.94 -10.26 1.43
CA HIS A 142 -2.37 -9.82 0.16
C HIS A 142 -1.24 -10.75 -0.30
N HIS A 143 -0.27 -11.08 0.57
CA HIS A 143 0.77 -12.06 0.25
C HIS A 143 0.23 -13.47 -0.03
N ARG A 144 -0.80 -13.92 0.70
CA ARG A 144 -1.39 -15.25 0.53
C ARG A 144 -2.13 -15.39 -0.81
N ALA A 145 -2.73 -14.31 -1.32
CA ALA A 145 -3.42 -14.31 -2.61
C ALA A 145 -2.47 -14.00 -3.79
N LEU A 146 -1.48 -13.14 -3.58
CA LEU A 146 -0.51 -12.71 -4.60
C LEU A 146 0.42 -13.86 -5.01
N LYS A 147 1.04 -14.56 -4.06
CA LYS A 147 2.02 -15.61 -4.39
C LYS A 147 1.42 -16.71 -5.30
N PRO A 148 0.24 -17.29 -5.00
CA PRO A 148 -0.37 -18.26 -5.90
C PRO A 148 -0.69 -17.69 -7.30
N ALA A 149 -1.17 -16.45 -7.38
CA ALA A 149 -1.47 -15.80 -8.67
C ALA A 149 -0.20 -15.60 -9.50
N MET A 150 0.88 -15.09 -8.87
CA MET A 150 2.19 -14.95 -9.51
C MET A 150 2.71 -16.28 -10.03
N MET A 151 2.69 -17.32 -9.18
CA MET A 151 3.19 -18.64 -9.56
C MET A 151 2.35 -19.27 -10.68
N ARG A 152 1.02 -19.05 -10.68
CA ARG A 152 0.13 -19.53 -11.74
C ARG A 152 0.47 -18.88 -13.08
N PHE A 153 0.66 -17.56 -13.12
CA PHE A 153 1.11 -16.84 -14.31
C PHE A 153 2.48 -17.32 -14.80
N LEU A 154 3.50 -17.30 -13.94
CA LEU A 154 4.88 -17.64 -14.31
C LEU A 154 5.03 -19.10 -14.78
N ASN A 155 4.18 -19.99 -14.27
CA ASN A 155 4.20 -21.42 -14.60
C ASN A 155 3.17 -21.83 -15.65
N THR A 156 2.42 -20.91 -16.27
CA THR A 156 1.48 -21.28 -17.34
C THR A 156 2.26 -21.92 -18.50
N ARG A 157 1.97 -23.19 -18.85
CA ARG A 157 2.68 -23.95 -19.89
C ARG A 157 1.79 -24.26 -21.08
N ARG A 158 2.33 -24.18 -22.31
CA ARG A 158 1.57 -24.57 -23.53
C ARG A 158 1.09 -26.03 -23.46
N ALA A 159 1.89 -26.92 -22.86
CA ALA A 159 1.57 -28.35 -22.75
C ALA A 159 0.37 -28.68 -21.85
N GLU A 160 -0.13 -27.74 -21.05
CA GLU A 160 -1.28 -27.94 -20.16
C GLU A 160 -2.63 -27.68 -20.85
N PHE A 161 -2.62 -27.31 -22.14
CA PHE A 161 -3.82 -26.90 -22.89
C PHE A 161 -3.97 -27.69 -24.19
N ASP A 162 -5.22 -27.97 -24.55
CA ASP A 162 -5.56 -28.72 -25.78
C ASP A 162 -5.32 -27.90 -27.06
N SER A 163 -5.39 -26.57 -26.96
CA SER A 163 -5.18 -25.67 -28.09
C SER A 163 -4.25 -24.50 -27.77
N THR A 164 -3.70 -23.90 -28.82
CA THR A 164 -2.90 -22.68 -28.71
C THR A 164 -3.77 -21.51 -28.23
N SER A 165 -5.01 -21.41 -28.72
CA SER A 165 -5.96 -20.40 -28.27
C SER A 165 -6.27 -20.49 -26.77
N ASP A 166 -6.46 -21.70 -26.24
CA ASP A 166 -6.76 -21.91 -24.81
C ASP A 166 -5.55 -21.53 -23.94
N PHE A 167 -4.35 -21.90 -24.37
CA PHE A 167 -3.12 -21.50 -23.69
C PHE A 167 -2.98 -19.97 -23.62
N ILE A 168 -3.15 -19.27 -24.76
CA ILE A 168 -3.01 -17.81 -24.81
C ILE A 168 -4.06 -17.14 -23.91
N SER A 169 -5.32 -17.59 -23.98
CA SER A 169 -6.41 -17.04 -23.16
C SER A 169 -6.13 -17.23 -21.67
N ALA A 170 -5.69 -18.42 -21.27
CA ALA A 170 -5.35 -18.69 -19.87
C ALA A 170 -4.14 -17.88 -19.38
N LEU A 171 -3.16 -17.64 -20.26
CA LEU A 171 -2.02 -16.79 -19.95
C LEU A 171 -2.45 -15.33 -19.74
N GLU A 172 -3.31 -14.79 -20.61
CA GLU A 172 -3.90 -13.45 -20.48
C GLU A 172 -4.69 -13.30 -19.17
N ASP A 173 -5.53 -14.27 -18.85
CA ASP A 173 -6.30 -14.30 -17.60
C ASP A 173 -5.39 -14.33 -16.37
N ASN A 174 -4.37 -15.19 -16.37
CA ASN A 174 -3.44 -15.31 -15.25
C ASN A 174 -2.58 -14.05 -15.09
N PHE A 175 -2.18 -13.41 -16.19
CA PHE A 175 -1.49 -12.12 -16.18
C PHE A 175 -2.35 -11.04 -15.52
N SER A 176 -3.60 -10.91 -15.97
CA SER A 176 -4.57 -9.93 -15.44
C SER A 176 -4.82 -10.15 -13.95
N VAL A 177 -5.09 -11.38 -13.52
CA VAL A 177 -5.33 -11.72 -12.11
C VAL A 177 -4.11 -11.44 -11.23
N ALA A 178 -2.90 -11.74 -11.71
CA ALA A 178 -1.68 -11.46 -10.95
C ALA A 178 -1.44 -9.95 -10.78
N ASN A 179 -1.66 -9.17 -11.84
CA ASN A 179 -1.49 -7.72 -11.81
C ASN A 179 -2.56 -7.00 -11.01
N ALA A 180 -3.83 -7.44 -11.09
CA ALA A 180 -4.90 -6.95 -10.22
C ALA A 180 -4.57 -7.14 -8.73
N ARG A 181 -3.75 -8.15 -8.40
CA ARG A 181 -3.27 -8.43 -7.04
C ARG A 181 -1.92 -7.79 -6.70
N GLY A 182 -1.38 -6.91 -7.54
CA GLY A 182 -0.15 -6.17 -7.24
C GLY A 182 1.17 -6.84 -7.67
N ALA A 183 1.16 -7.86 -8.55
CA ALA A 183 2.39 -8.48 -9.04
C ALA A 183 3.27 -7.55 -9.91
N MET A 184 2.66 -6.54 -10.53
CA MET A 184 3.34 -5.55 -11.39
C MET A 184 4.17 -6.18 -12.52
N PHE A 185 3.70 -7.30 -13.10
CA PHE A 185 4.33 -7.89 -14.28
C PHE A 185 4.14 -7.00 -15.49
N THR A 186 5.18 -6.89 -16.31
CA THR A 186 5.14 -6.08 -17.53
C THR A 186 4.53 -6.86 -18.70
N PRO A 187 3.89 -6.18 -19.66
CA PRO A 187 3.42 -6.82 -20.89
C PRO A 187 4.53 -7.53 -21.67
N TYR A 188 5.75 -6.99 -21.62
CA TYR A 188 6.94 -7.63 -22.21
C TYR A 188 7.22 -9.01 -21.60
N LEU A 189 7.12 -9.16 -20.27
CA LEU A 189 7.31 -10.46 -19.62
C LEU A 189 6.26 -11.48 -20.08
N ALA A 190 4.99 -11.05 -20.20
CA ALA A 190 3.92 -11.91 -20.70
C ALA A 190 4.18 -12.37 -22.14
N LEU A 191 4.66 -11.47 -23.02
CA LEU A 191 5.09 -11.84 -24.38
C LEU A 191 6.25 -12.83 -24.37
N CYS A 192 7.27 -12.63 -23.54
CA CYS A 192 8.41 -13.56 -23.44
C CYS A 192 7.97 -14.97 -23.01
N ILE A 193 7.05 -15.07 -22.04
CA ILE A 193 6.50 -16.36 -21.63
C ILE A 193 5.71 -16.99 -22.79
N MET A 194 4.82 -16.23 -23.42
CA MET A 194 4.00 -16.71 -24.53
C MET A 194 4.85 -17.24 -25.68
N LEU A 195 5.81 -16.45 -26.17
CA LEU A 195 6.64 -16.84 -27.32
C LEU A 195 7.53 -18.04 -26.99
N ARG A 196 8.10 -18.10 -25.77
CA ARG A 196 8.88 -19.26 -25.30
C ARG A 196 8.05 -20.54 -25.28
N GLU A 197 6.81 -20.49 -24.83
CA GLU A 197 5.95 -21.68 -24.77
C GLU A 197 5.39 -22.05 -26.14
N LEU A 198 5.20 -21.09 -27.04
CA LEU A 198 4.73 -21.37 -28.41
C LEU A 198 5.84 -21.83 -29.35
N SER A 199 7.11 -21.53 -29.07
CA SER A 199 8.23 -22.04 -29.85
C SER A 199 8.39 -23.56 -29.74
N THR A 200 7.73 -24.21 -28.76
CA THR A 200 7.68 -25.67 -28.68
C THR A 200 6.69 -26.29 -29.67
N VAL A 201 5.82 -25.50 -30.30
CA VAL A 201 4.83 -25.96 -31.27
C VAL A 201 5.45 -25.91 -32.67
N LEU A 202 5.83 -27.08 -33.22
CA LEU A 202 6.56 -27.16 -34.50
C LEU A 202 5.81 -26.49 -35.66
N ALA A 203 4.48 -26.58 -35.67
CA ALA A 203 3.66 -25.95 -36.71
C ALA A 203 3.72 -24.41 -36.69
N LEU A 204 4.22 -23.80 -35.60
CA LEU A 204 4.30 -22.37 -35.38
C LEU A 204 5.72 -21.79 -35.47
N GLU A 205 6.77 -22.64 -35.57
CA GLU A 205 8.18 -22.24 -35.47
C GLU A 205 8.50 -20.98 -36.30
N ALA A 206 8.26 -21.02 -37.62
CA ALA A 206 8.56 -19.89 -38.50
C ALA A 206 7.77 -18.61 -38.18
N PHE A 207 6.54 -18.75 -37.65
CA PHE A 207 5.71 -17.61 -37.28
C PHE A 207 6.17 -17.00 -35.94
N ILE A 208 6.56 -17.83 -34.98
CA ILE A 208 7.09 -17.38 -33.68
C ILE A 208 8.45 -16.73 -33.85
N ASP A 209 9.34 -17.28 -34.69
CA ASP A 209 10.62 -16.66 -35.04
C ASP A 209 10.45 -15.24 -35.60
N LEU A 210 9.41 -15.03 -36.42
CA LEU A 210 9.09 -13.70 -36.95
C LEU A 210 8.65 -12.77 -35.81
N LYS A 211 7.82 -13.24 -34.88
CA LYS A 211 7.35 -12.45 -33.74
C LYS A 211 8.45 -12.12 -32.75
N GLU A 212 9.37 -13.04 -32.51
CA GLU A 212 10.57 -12.78 -31.71
C GLU A 212 11.45 -11.71 -32.35
N LYS A 213 11.67 -11.76 -33.68
CA LYS A 213 12.42 -10.71 -34.40
C LYS A 213 11.75 -9.34 -34.32
N GLU A 214 10.42 -9.29 -34.47
CA GLU A 214 9.66 -8.05 -34.26
C GLU A 214 9.84 -7.52 -32.83
N LEU A 215 9.85 -8.40 -31.83
CA LEU A 215 10.05 -8.05 -30.43
C LEU A 215 11.46 -7.51 -30.15
N TYR A 216 12.50 -8.13 -30.72
CA TYR A 216 13.90 -7.70 -30.60
C TYR A 216 14.18 -6.34 -31.25
N ALA A 217 13.36 -5.93 -32.23
CA ALA A 217 13.50 -4.63 -32.88
C ALA A 217 13.01 -3.46 -32.01
N ILE A 218 12.29 -3.73 -30.92
CA ILE A 218 11.77 -2.71 -30.01
C ILE A 218 12.89 -2.31 -29.03
N SER A 219 13.29 -1.04 -29.04
CA SER A 219 14.18 -0.49 -28.01
C SER A 219 13.48 -0.44 -26.66
N ASP A 220 14.19 -0.74 -25.57
CA ASP A 220 13.67 -0.74 -24.20
C ASP A 220 12.28 -1.39 -24.05
N PRO A 221 12.12 -2.68 -24.44
CA PRO A 221 10.81 -3.30 -24.59
C PRO A 221 10.04 -3.39 -23.28
N GLN A 222 10.72 -3.40 -22.13
CA GLN A 222 10.07 -3.34 -20.82
C GLN A 222 9.28 -2.03 -20.59
N LEU A 223 9.69 -0.93 -21.22
CA LEU A 223 9.04 0.38 -21.12
C LEU A 223 8.10 0.66 -22.29
N ASN A 224 8.44 0.17 -23.48
CA ASN A 224 7.77 0.55 -24.72
C ASN A 224 6.69 -0.43 -25.19
N ILE A 225 6.57 -1.61 -24.56
CA ILE A 225 5.49 -2.55 -24.85
C ILE A 225 4.33 -2.30 -23.89
N THR A 226 3.20 -1.92 -24.47
CA THR A 226 1.95 -1.65 -23.76
C THR A 226 1.09 -2.91 -23.66
N GLU A 227 0.09 -2.91 -22.76
CA GLU A 227 -0.93 -3.97 -22.70
C GLU A 227 -1.70 -4.09 -24.02
N ALA A 228 -2.01 -2.97 -24.67
CA ALA A 228 -2.66 -2.98 -25.98
C ALA A 228 -1.84 -3.77 -27.03
N ARG A 229 -0.52 -3.59 -27.04
CA ARG A 229 0.37 -4.33 -27.95
C ARG A 229 0.45 -5.82 -27.59
N TYR A 230 0.42 -6.14 -26.30
CA TYR A 230 0.34 -7.52 -25.82
C TYR A 230 -0.93 -8.21 -26.34
N HIS A 231 -2.11 -7.63 -26.08
CA HIS A 231 -3.40 -8.17 -26.54
C HIS A 231 -3.50 -8.25 -28.07
N GLU A 232 -2.97 -7.27 -28.80
CA GLU A 232 -2.88 -7.31 -30.27
C GLU A 232 -2.05 -8.51 -30.74
N THR A 233 -0.94 -8.80 -30.06
CA THR A 233 -0.06 -9.93 -30.40
C THR A 233 -0.75 -11.27 -30.10
N CYS A 234 -1.41 -11.40 -28.94
CA CYS A 234 -2.24 -12.55 -28.60
C CYS A 234 -3.31 -12.82 -29.67
N SER A 235 -4.08 -11.79 -30.03
CA SER A 235 -5.11 -11.85 -31.07
C SER A 235 -4.54 -12.23 -32.44
N THR A 236 -3.36 -11.71 -32.78
CA THR A 236 -2.68 -12.00 -34.06
C THR A 236 -2.32 -13.48 -34.15
N ILE A 237 -1.77 -14.06 -33.09
CA ILE A 237 -1.39 -15.48 -33.05
C ILE A 237 -2.64 -16.36 -33.09
N ILE A 238 -3.66 -16.06 -32.28
CA ILE A 238 -4.94 -16.80 -32.27
C ILE A 238 -5.58 -16.81 -33.67
N ASN A 239 -5.60 -15.67 -34.35
CA ASN A 239 -6.14 -15.58 -35.70
C ASN A 239 -5.30 -16.37 -36.72
N HIS A 240 -3.98 -16.40 -36.55
CA HIS A 240 -3.09 -17.19 -37.39
C HIS A 240 -3.37 -18.69 -37.27
N VAL A 241 -3.40 -19.24 -36.04
CA VAL A 241 -3.63 -20.67 -35.81
C VAL A 241 -5.01 -21.13 -36.30
N LYS A 242 -6.03 -20.30 -36.10
CA LYS A 242 -7.40 -20.59 -36.57
C LYS A 242 -7.49 -20.60 -38.10
N ARG A 243 -6.86 -19.62 -38.78
CA ARG A 243 -6.86 -19.56 -40.25
C ARG A 243 -6.07 -20.71 -40.87
N ALA A 244 -4.97 -21.11 -40.25
CA ALA A 244 -4.13 -22.22 -40.72
C ALA A 244 -4.68 -23.61 -40.35
N GLY A 245 -5.68 -23.70 -39.47
CA GLY A 245 -6.25 -24.97 -39.03
C GLY A 245 -5.31 -25.79 -38.13
N ILE A 246 -4.41 -25.11 -37.39
CA ILE A 246 -3.34 -25.74 -36.58
C ILE A 246 -3.50 -25.50 -35.08
N ASP A 247 -4.64 -24.94 -34.64
CA ASP A 247 -4.86 -24.51 -33.25
C ASP A 247 -4.68 -25.66 -32.24
N SER A 248 -5.14 -26.85 -32.58
CA SER A 248 -5.05 -28.05 -31.74
C SER A 248 -3.75 -28.85 -31.93
N LEU A 249 -2.80 -28.37 -32.73
CA LEU A 249 -1.52 -29.06 -32.93
C LEU A 249 -0.56 -28.75 -31.77
N SER A 250 0.15 -29.80 -31.36
CA SER A 250 1.20 -29.78 -30.33
C SER A 250 2.56 -29.44 -30.93
#